data_AF-A0A7C3FKU8-F1
#
_entry.id   AF-A0A7C3FKU8-F1
#
_cell.length_a   1.000
_cell.length_b   1.000
_cell.length_c   1.000
_cell.angle_alpha   90.00
_cell.angle_beta   90.00
_cell.angle_gamma   90.00
#
_symmetry.space_group_name_H-M   'P 1'
#
loop_
_entity.id
_entity.type
_entity.pdbx_description
1 polymer ?
#
loop_
_entity_poly.entity_id
_entity_poly.type
_entity_poly.pdbx_seq_one_letter_code
_entity_poly.pdbx_strand_id
1 'polypeptide(L)'
;MKVGMSSYAFRWAVGTRDFTPPTPLTAFKLLEKAAALGAEVVQICENVPLEGLPEDTLNDLARHAVELGLVLEVGTRGSRPEHLRHYLGIAERLGAHLLRVVLTDAGWEPSFDEMVDVFR
;
A
#
# COMPACT_ATOMS: atom_id res chain seq x y z
N MET A 1 14.90 7.77 -13.70
CA MET A 1 13.60 7.10 -13.85
C MET A 1 13.71 5.78 -13.12
N LYS A 2 12.77 5.44 -12.23
CA LYS A 2 12.80 4.17 -11.46
C LYS A 2 11.75 3.20 -12.01
N VAL A 3 12.06 1.92 -12.04
CA VAL A 3 11.09 0.87 -12.39
C VAL A 3 10.40 0.37 -11.13
N GLY A 4 9.06 0.47 -11.09
CA GLY A 4 8.24 0.14 -9.92
C GLY A 4 7.28 -1.02 -10.13
N MET A 5 6.86 -1.66 -9.03
CA MET A 5 5.82 -2.69 -9.02
C MET A 5 4.78 -2.41 -7.95
N SER A 6 3.51 -2.68 -8.26
CA SER A 6 2.42 -2.63 -7.28
C SER A 6 2.15 -4.01 -6.69
N SER A 7 1.69 -4.07 -5.44
CA SER A 7 1.15 -5.27 -4.80
C SER A 7 0.05 -5.95 -5.63
N TYR A 8 -0.66 -5.22 -6.49
CA TYR A 8 -1.66 -5.80 -7.41
C TYR A 8 -1.06 -6.66 -8.53
N ALA A 9 0.23 -6.51 -8.86
CA ALA A 9 0.93 -7.43 -9.76
C ALA A 9 0.97 -8.87 -9.20
N PHE A 10 0.80 -9.01 -7.88
CA PHE A 10 0.78 -10.28 -7.16
C PHE A 10 -0.60 -10.61 -6.56
N ARG A 11 -1.68 -10.03 -7.10
CA ARG A 11 -3.05 -10.15 -6.55
C ARG A 11 -3.43 -11.57 -6.12
N TRP A 12 -3.17 -12.57 -6.96
CA TRP A 12 -3.51 -13.97 -6.66
C TRP A 12 -2.59 -14.62 -5.62
N ALA A 13 -1.32 -14.22 -5.56
CA ALA A 13 -0.38 -14.72 -4.56
C ALA A 13 -0.65 -14.10 -3.17
N VAL A 14 -1.15 -12.87 -3.13
CA VAL A 14 -1.62 -12.21 -1.91
C VAL A 14 -2.94 -12.83 -1.44
N GLY A 15 -3.86 -13.07 -2.37
CA GLY A 15 -5.21 -13.54 -2.09
C GLY A 15 -6.26 -12.48 -2.43
N THR A 16 -7.49 -12.94 -2.56
CA THR A 16 -8.67 -12.14 -2.88
C THR A 16 -9.84 -12.61 -2.03
N ARG A 17 -10.95 -11.86 -2.03
CA ARG A 17 -12.18 -12.28 -1.34
C ARG A 17 -12.64 -13.69 -1.72
N ASP A 18 -12.47 -14.05 -2.99
CA ASP A 18 -13.01 -15.28 -3.57
C ASP A 18 -11.93 -16.38 -3.70
N PHE A 19 -10.69 -16.11 -3.28
CA PHE A 19 -9.57 -17.05 -3.38
C PHE A 19 -8.49 -16.76 -2.35
N THR A 20 -8.17 -17.74 -1.51
CA THR A 20 -7.05 -17.68 -0.56
C THR A 20 -5.99 -18.71 -0.96
N PRO A 21 -4.76 -18.30 -1.31
CA PRO A 21 -3.68 -19.23 -1.58
C PRO A 21 -3.25 -19.95 -0.28
N PRO A 22 -2.68 -21.17 -0.37
CA PRO A 22 -2.20 -21.90 0.81
C PRO A 22 -1.16 -21.14 1.64
N THR A 23 -0.41 -20.25 1.00
CA THR A 23 0.58 -19.39 1.66
C THR A 23 0.45 -17.98 1.09
N PRO A 24 -0.37 -17.12 1.72
CA PRO A 24 -0.54 -15.73 1.29
C PRO A 24 0.77 -14.95 1.29
N LEU A 25 1.00 -14.21 0.20
CA LEU A 25 2.15 -13.32 0.06
C LEU A 25 2.01 -12.15 1.03
N THR A 26 2.88 -12.10 2.05
CA THR A 26 2.94 -11.02 3.02
C THR A 26 3.63 -9.78 2.45
N ALA A 27 3.51 -8.63 3.12
CA ALA A 27 4.23 -7.41 2.74
C ALA A 27 5.76 -7.62 2.67
N PHE A 28 6.35 -8.33 3.65
CA PHE A 28 7.79 -8.64 3.64
C PHE A 28 8.17 -9.51 2.43
N LYS A 29 7.42 -10.57 2.15
CA LYS A 29 7.69 -11.43 0.98
C LYS A 29 7.45 -10.72 -0.35
N LEU A 30 6.53 -9.77 -0.40
CA LEU A 30 6.35 -8.89 -1.55
C LEU A 30 7.62 -8.07 -1.82
N LEU A 31 8.24 -7.48 -0.78
CA LEU A 31 9.50 -6.73 -0.93
C LEU A 31 10.63 -7.61 -1.44
N GLU A 32 10.85 -8.77 -0.82
CA GLU A 32 11.88 -9.72 -1.27
C GLU A 32 11.69 -10.11 -2.74
N LYS A 33 10.45 -10.43 -3.13
CA LYS A 33 10.11 -10.81 -4.50
C LYS A 33 10.29 -9.66 -5.48
N ALA A 34 9.99 -8.43 -5.06
CA ALA A 34 10.16 -7.26 -5.88
C ALA A 34 11.64 -6.93 -6.14
N ALA A 35 12.46 -6.97 -5.08
CA ALA A 35 13.90 -6.82 -5.19
C ALA A 35 14.53 -7.89 -6.09
N ALA A 36 14.12 -9.15 -5.95
CA ALA A 36 14.59 -10.25 -6.79
C ALA A 36 14.24 -10.09 -8.29
N LEU A 37 13.19 -9.32 -8.59
CA LEU A 37 12.77 -8.99 -9.96
C LEU A 37 13.39 -7.70 -10.49
N GLY A 38 14.27 -7.04 -9.72
CA GLY A 38 14.95 -5.81 -10.11
C GLY A 38 14.08 -4.55 -10.03
N ALA A 39 13.00 -4.57 -9.25
CA ALA A 39 12.25 -3.35 -8.97
C ALA A 39 13.05 -2.42 -8.07
N GLU A 40 12.88 -1.12 -8.27
CA GLU A 40 13.46 -0.05 -7.45
C GLU A 40 12.41 0.60 -6.54
N VAL A 41 11.13 0.40 -6.85
CA VAL A 41 9.98 0.97 -6.13
C VAL A 41 8.91 -0.10 -5.92
N VAL A 42 8.32 -0.15 -4.73
CA VAL A 42 7.18 -1.03 -4.43
C VAL A 42 6.01 -0.20 -3.90
N GLN A 43 4.90 -0.21 -4.63
CA GLN A 43 3.64 0.39 -4.18
C GLN A 43 2.77 -0.66 -3.50
N ILE A 44 2.64 -0.55 -2.18
CA ILE A 44 1.82 -1.46 -1.36
C ILE A 44 0.41 -0.87 -1.26
N CYS A 45 -0.57 -1.54 -1.87
CA CYS A 45 -1.96 -1.10 -1.90
C CYS A 45 -2.86 -1.89 -0.93
N GLU A 46 -4.16 -1.58 -0.93
CA GLU A 46 -5.15 -2.14 0.01
C GLU A 46 -5.30 -3.67 -0.03
N ASN A 47 -4.85 -4.33 -1.10
CA ASN A 47 -4.87 -5.79 -1.18
C ASN A 47 -3.84 -6.47 -0.25
N VAL A 48 -2.81 -5.74 0.19
CA VAL A 48 -1.88 -6.16 1.24
C VAL A 48 -2.14 -5.24 2.44
N PRO A 49 -2.96 -5.66 3.42
CA PRO A 49 -3.42 -4.76 4.48
C PRO A 49 -2.25 -4.30 5.35
N LEU A 50 -1.89 -3.03 5.20
CA LEU A 50 -0.99 -2.31 6.11
C LEU A 50 -1.75 -1.80 7.33
N GLU A 51 -3.01 -1.47 7.13
CA GLU A 51 -3.95 -1.12 8.18
C GLU A 51 -4.12 -2.31 9.14
N GLY A 52 -3.95 -2.05 10.44
CA GLY A 52 -3.97 -3.07 11.49
C GLY A 52 -2.61 -3.71 11.80
N LEU A 53 -1.54 -3.42 11.04
CA LEU A 53 -0.19 -3.80 11.46
C LEU A 53 0.25 -2.96 12.67
N PRO A 54 0.88 -3.57 13.69
CA PRO A 54 1.52 -2.83 14.77
C PRO A 54 2.54 -1.84 14.23
N GLU A 55 2.72 -0.72 14.92
CA GLU A 55 3.69 0.32 14.55
C GLU A 55 5.10 -0.24 14.39
N ASP A 56 5.51 -1.13 15.28
CA ASP A 56 6.82 -1.80 15.22
C ASP A 56 6.95 -2.65 13.95
N THR A 57 5.88 -3.32 13.52
CA THR A 57 5.88 -4.11 12.28
C THR A 57 6.00 -3.21 11.04
N LEU A 58 5.38 -2.02 11.04
CA LEU A 58 5.56 -1.04 9.97
C LEU A 58 6.99 -0.50 9.95
N ASN A 59 7.58 -0.22 11.11
CA ASN A 59 8.98 0.20 11.21
C ASN A 59 9.93 -0.89 10.71
N ASP A 60 9.65 -2.16 11.03
CA ASP A 60 10.42 -3.31 10.56
C ASP A 60 10.33 -3.45 9.03
N LEU A 61 9.13 -3.27 8.47
CA LEU A 61 8.91 -3.29 7.02
C LEU A 61 9.68 -2.17 6.32
N ALA A 62 9.69 -0.97 6.89
CA ALA A 62 10.46 0.16 6.38
C ALA A 62 11.96 -0.12 6.37
N ARG A 63 12.51 -0.64 7.48
CA ARG A 63 13.94 -1.03 7.55
C ARG A 63 14.27 -2.11 6.53
N HIS A 64 13.40 -3.10 6.37
CA HIS A 64 13.61 -4.17 5.40
C HIS A 64 13.61 -3.67 3.96
N ALA A 65 12.75 -2.70 3.62
CA ALA A 65 12.78 -2.06 2.31
C ALA A 65 14.12 -1.35 2.04
N VAL A 66 14.66 -0.64 3.05
CA VAL A 66 15.97 0.01 2.97
C VAL A 66 17.09 -1.01 2.75
N GLU A 67 17.08 -2.13 3.49
CA GLU A 67 18.05 -3.22 3.33
C GLU A 67 18.04 -3.81 1.91
N LEU A 68 16.86 -3.87 1.29
CA LEU A 68 16.67 -4.34 -0.09
C LEU A 68 16.91 -3.26 -1.15
N GLY A 69 17.21 -2.01 -0.76
CA GLY A 69 17.39 -0.89 -1.68
C GLY A 69 16.10 -0.44 -2.38
N LEU A 70 14.94 -0.71 -1.80
CA LEU A 70 13.62 -0.39 -2.34
C LEU A 70 13.09 0.93 -1.80
N VAL A 71 12.47 1.73 -2.67
CA VAL A 71 11.59 2.82 -2.25
C VAL A 71 10.17 2.31 -2.08
N LEU A 72 9.52 2.72 -0.99
CA LEU A 72 8.12 2.39 -0.73
C LEU A 72 7.20 3.51 -1.21
N GLU A 73 6.08 3.10 -1.76
CA GLU A 73 4.89 3.92 -2.00
C GLU A 73 3.69 3.23 -1.36
N VAL A 74 2.67 4.01 -1.01
CA VAL A 74 1.44 3.47 -0.43
C VAL A 74 0.27 3.72 -1.36
N GLY A 75 -0.61 2.74 -1.50
CA GLY A 75 -1.87 2.85 -2.21
C GLY A 75 -3.04 2.56 -1.29
N THR A 76 -4.14 3.28 -1.47
CA THR A 76 -5.38 3.02 -0.75
C THR A 76 -6.60 3.26 -1.61
N ARG A 77 -7.73 2.72 -1.15
CA ARG A 77 -9.07 2.97 -1.68
C ARG A 77 -9.88 3.71 -0.62
N GLY A 78 -10.70 4.65 -1.08
CA GLY A 78 -11.44 5.58 -0.24
C GLY A 78 -10.65 6.85 0.06
N SER A 79 -11.34 7.98 0.03
CA SER A 79 -10.82 9.31 0.36
C SER A 79 -11.55 9.97 1.52
N ARG A 80 -12.13 9.20 2.45
CA ARG A 80 -12.65 9.77 3.71
C ARG A 80 -11.50 10.43 4.49
N PRO A 81 -11.65 11.66 5.04
CA PRO A 81 -10.54 12.38 5.68
C PRO A 81 -9.84 11.61 6.81
N GLU A 82 -10.59 10.89 7.64
CA GLU A 82 -10.07 10.04 8.72
C GLU A 82 -9.21 8.89 8.20
N HIS A 83 -9.62 8.27 7.09
CA HIS A 83 -8.90 7.19 6.42
C HIS A 83 -7.60 7.70 5.80
N LEU A 84 -7.66 8.85 5.13
CA LEU A 84 -6.47 9.48 4.55
C LEU A 84 -5.46 9.89 5.63
N ARG A 85 -5.92 10.44 6.77
CA ARG A 85 -5.03 10.73 7.90
C ARG A 85 -4.36 9.48 8.44
N HIS A 86 -5.08 8.36 8.52
CA HIS A 86 -4.51 7.09 8.93
C HIS A 86 -3.41 6.61 7.95
N TYR A 87 -3.71 6.63 6.64
CA TYR A 87 -2.76 6.22 5.61
C TYR A 87 -1.56 7.16 5.47
N LEU A 88 -1.70 8.46 5.79
CA LEU A 88 -0.57 9.38 5.88
C LEU A 88 0.38 8.99 7.03
N GLY A 89 -0.15 8.56 8.18
CA GLY A 89 0.68 8.05 9.28
C GLY A 89 1.39 6.74 8.92
N ILE A 90 0.73 5.85 8.17
CA ILE A 90 1.38 4.64 7.62
C ILE A 90 2.49 5.05 6.64
N ALA A 91 2.21 5.97 5.71
CA ALA A 91 3.18 6.42 4.72
C ALA A 91 4.42 7.06 5.39
N GLU A 92 4.22 7.88 6.41
CA GLU A 92 5.30 8.49 7.20
C GLU A 92 6.21 7.42 7.82
N ARG A 93 5.63 6.40 8.48
CA ARG A 93 6.39 5.31 9.10
C ARG A 93 7.15 4.46 8.08
N LEU A 94 6.57 4.27 6.91
CA LEU A 94 7.21 3.55 5.80
C LEU A 94 8.26 4.40 5.05
N GLY A 95 8.38 5.70 5.36
CA GLY A 95 9.23 6.62 4.60
C GLY A 95 8.74 6.83 3.16
N ALA A 96 7.45 6.60 2.90
CA ALA A 96 6.85 6.73 1.60
C ALA A 96 6.51 8.20 1.29
N HIS A 97 6.94 8.69 0.13
CA HIS A 97 6.68 10.06 -0.33
C HIS A 97 5.49 10.16 -1.30
N LEU A 98 4.84 9.04 -1.60
CA LEU A 98 3.68 8.97 -2.48
C LEU A 98 2.58 8.12 -1.85
N LEU A 99 1.38 8.71 -1.77
CA LEU A 99 0.13 8.03 -1.42
C LEU A 99 -0.81 8.09 -2.63
N ARG A 100 -1.07 6.95 -3.27
CA ARG A 100 -2.05 6.82 -4.37
C ARG A 100 -3.42 6.53 -3.79
N VAL A 101 -4.40 7.38 -4.10
CA VAL A 101 -5.78 7.21 -3.62
C VAL A 101 -6.70 6.87 -4.78
N VAL A 102 -7.47 5.78 -4.63
CA VAL A 102 -8.69 5.58 -5.41
C VAL A 102 -9.82 6.25 -4.65
N LEU A 103 -10.42 7.29 -5.21
CA LEU A 103 -11.31 8.19 -4.47
C LEU A 103 -12.54 7.50 -3.91
N THR A 104 -13.13 6.56 -4.63
CA THR A 104 -14.36 5.88 -4.21
C THR A 104 -14.08 4.62 -3.39
N ASP A 105 -15.04 4.27 -2.54
CA ASP A 105 -15.01 3.01 -1.79
C ASP A 105 -16.42 2.40 -1.67
N ALA A 106 -16.49 1.11 -1.31
CA ALA A 106 -17.76 0.41 -1.14
C ALA A 106 -18.61 1.11 -0.06
N GLY A 107 -19.82 1.56 -0.45
CA GLY A 107 -20.71 2.29 0.46
C GLY A 107 -20.33 3.76 0.67
N TRP A 108 -19.43 4.32 -0.13
CA TRP A 108 -19.15 5.75 -0.16
C TRP A 108 -18.99 6.25 -1.60
N GLU A 109 -20.06 6.86 -2.11
CA GLU A 109 -20.18 7.39 -3.47
C GLU A 109 -20.42 8.91 -3.42
N PRO A 110 -19.42 9.71 -2.99
CA PRO A 110 -19.53 11.16 -2.97
C PRO A 110 -19.68 11.74 -4.38
N SER A 111 -20.35 12.87 -4.48
CA SER A 111 -20.29 13.72 -5.67
C SER A 111 -18.87 14.22 -5.92
N PHE A 112 -18.62 14.71 -7.14
CA PHE A 112 -17.31 15.28 -7.47
C PHE A 112 -16.93 16.46 -6.58
N ASP A 113 -17.89 17.32 -6.23
CA ASP A 113 -17.63 18.47 -5.35
C ASP A 113 -17.24 18.03 -3.94
N GLU A 114 -17.94 17.03 -3.39
CA GLU A 114 -17.57 16.43 -2.10
C GLU A 114 -16.18 15.77 -2.14
N MET A 115 -15.81 15.13 -3.26
CA MET A 115 -14.45 14.60 -3.44
C MET A 115 -13.40 15.71 -3.48
N VAL A 116 -13.69 16.84 -4.14
CA VAL A 116 -12.76 17.98 -4.20
C VAL A 116 -12.57 18.60 -2.82
N ASP A 117 -13.64 18.75 -2.04
CA ASP A 117 -13.60 19.36 -0.71
C ASP A 117 -12.76 18.56 0.31
N VAL A 118 -12.57 17.26 0.10
CA VAL A 118 -11.65 16.44 0.92
C VAL A 118 -10.19 16.91 0.83
N PHE A 119 -9.77 17.42 -0.32
CA PHE A 119 -8.37 17.74 -0.62
C PHE A 119 -8.06 19.25 -0.65
N ARG A 120 -9.02 20.09 -0.24
CA ARG A 120 -8.80 21.53 -0.04
C ARG A 120 -8.21 21.80 1.34
#